data_AF-A0A7J4J1W8-F1
#
_entry.id   AF-A0A7J4J1W8-F1
#
_cell.length_a   1.000
_cell.length_b   1.000
_cell.length_c   1.000
_cell.angle_alpha   90.00
_cell.angle_beta   90.00
_cell.angle_gamma   90.00
#
_symmetry.space_group_name_H-M   'P 1'
#
loop_
_entity.id
_entity.type
_entity.pdbx_description
1 polymer ?
#
loop_
_entity_poly.entity_id
_entity_poly.type
_entity_poly.pdbx_seq_one_letter_code
_entity_poly.pdbx_strand_id
1 'polypeptide(L)'
;MRARILPYIVSLLLAPSLARAYPELPLCEESVSLEQIVENVRTELTPDQKRKIRLIYDLNNFLRERSYAKGRAFCTLEDTLKPSSKLAGLAASRKDTFNTETEPLLLHAIDTPARIAEIARHYHPDYHDVYVYEVYTPYSQVSPSFLDLSPSQIIHLVIHERVHDEIELPRILEEAMADIASYSLGMEFLDEFQRWDEYHDDVEQNLNRQLRRAKVLGQVYSQLSALYAKKDLTTLQKIVLRQDHFEYVKQELGDTVVNNATIARELYYTRQFLLLWDIHMGMGNNAAKTIAFYQRLPGDHIDASAILDERYASIKGFYQDETTKKE
;
A
#
# COMPACT_ATOMS: atom_id res chain seq x y z
N MET A 1 47.97 22.77 3.45
CA MET A 1 46.59 23.02 2.97
C MET A 1 45.64 22.12 3.75
N ARG A 2 44.85 22.68 4.67
CA ARG A 2 43.82 21.95 5.44
C ARG A 2 42.47 22.26 4.79
N ALA A 3 41.89 21.28 4.09
CA ALA A 3 40.53 21.38 3.58
C ALA A 3 39.56 21.12 4.72
N ARG A 4 38.72 22.11 5.00
CA ARG A 4 37.60 22.02 5.94
C ARG A 4 36.54 21.10 5.35
N ILE A 5 36.23 20.01 6.03
CA ILE A 5 35.03 19.21 5.77
C ILE A 5 33.86 19.97 6.42
N LEU A 6 32.97 20.53 5.60
CA LEU A 6 31.67 21.01 6.07
C LEU A 6 30.86 19.80 6.57
N PRO A 7 30.22 19.86 7.75
CA PRO A 7 29.12 18.96 8.04
C PRO A 7 27.93 19.40 7.18
N TYR A 8 27.55 18.57 6.20
CA TYR A 8 26.23 18.64 5.62
C TYR A 8 25.24 18.28 6.73
N ILE A 9 24.71 19.33 7.36
CA ILE A 9 23.40 19.29 8.01
C ILE A 9 22.42 19.05 6.86
N VAL A 10 22.08 17.79 6.62
CA VAL A 10 20.87 17.46 5.86
C VAL A 10 19.73 17.90 6.76
N SER A 11 19.19 19.08 6.47
CA SER A 11 17.92 19.51 7.04
C SER A 11 16.91 18.40 6.80
N LEU A 12 16.51 17.76 7.90
CA LEU A 12 15.24 17.07 8.07
C LEU A 12 14.12 18.10 7.84
N LEU A 13 13.90 18.47 6.58
CA LEU A 13 12.60 18.93 6.15
C LEU A 13 11.81 17.67 5.86
N LEU A 14 11.26 17.14 6.95
CA LEU A 14 10.01 16.41 6.97
C LEU A 14 9.14 16.94 5.84
N ALA A 15 8.80 16.11 4.86
CA ALA A 15 7.52 16.30 4.21
C ALA A 15 6.52 16.24 5.38
N PRO A 16 5.85 17.35 5.73
CA PRO A 16 4.76 17.27 6.68
C PRO A 16 3.83 16.20 6.13
N SER A 17 3.33 15.32 6.99
CA SER A 17 2.20 14.44 6.65
C SER A 17 1.29 15.20 5.69
N LEU A 18 1.04 14.66 4.49
CA LEU A 18 0.07 15.26 3.57
C LEU A 18 -1.29 15.52 4.28
N ALA A 19 -1.54 14.85 5.40
CA ALA A 19 -2.61 15.11 6.37
C ALA A 19 -2.68 16.53 7.00
N ARG A 20 -1.64 17.39 6.94
CA ARG A 20 -1.66 18.73 7.59
C ARG A 20 -1.85 19.93 6.64
N ALA A 21 -1.91 19.71 5.33
CA ALA A 21 -1.92 20.80 4.33
C ALA A 21 -3.30 21.13 3.75
N TYR A 22 -4.37 20.44 4.17
CA TYR A 22 -5.69 20.60 3.55
C TYR A 22 -6.77 20.94 4.60
N PRO A 23 -7.68 21.88 4.29
CA PRO A 23 -8.80 22.23 5.17
C PRO A 23 -9.63 20.98 5.45
N GLU A 24 -10.20 20.89 6.66
CA GLU A 24 -11.16 19.84 7.05
C GLU A 24 -12.18 19.66 5.93
N LEU A 25 -12.06 18.56 5.17
CA LEU A 25 -13.05 18.20 4.18
C LEU A 25 -14.36 17.94 4.93
N PRO A 26 -15.50 18.45 4.45
CA PRO A 26 -16.77 18.28 5.13
C PRO A 26 -17.06 16.78 5.29
N LEU A 27 -17.03 16.32 6.54
CA LEU A 27 -17.54 15.01 6.90
C LEU A 27 -18.99 14.94 6.42
N CYS A 28 -19.36 13.89 5.68
CA CYS A 28 -20.73 13.75 5.20
C CYS A 28 -21.71 13.84 6.36
N GLU A 29 -22.62 14.82 6.29
CA GLU A 29 -23.66 15.01 7.30
C GLU A 29 -24.45 13.71 7.49
N GLU A 30 -24.83 13.43 8.74
CA GLU A 30 -25.44 12.16 9.15
C GLU A 30 -26.75 11.82 8.39
N SER A 31 -27.36 12.80 7.72
CA SER A 31 -28.70 12.74 7.16
C SER A 31 -28.83 12.37 5.68
N VAL A 32 -27.74 12.17 4.93
CA VAL A 32 -27.86 11.90 3.47
C VAL A 32 -28.10 10.41 3.20
N SER A 33 -29.26 10.06 2.64
CA SER A 33 -29.59 8.68 2.21
C SER A 33 -28.82 8.30 0.93
N LEU A 34 -28.64 7.01 0.65
CA LEU A 34 -28.03 6.58 -0.61
C LEU A 34 -28.79 7.15 -1.82
N GLU A 35 -30.12 7.14 -1.77
CA GLU A 35 -30.97 7.68 -2.81
C GLU A 35 -30.67 9.16 -3.01
N GLN A 36 -30.46 9.92 -1.93
CA GLN A 36 -30.03 11.31 -2.00
C GLN A 36 -28.60 11.45 -2.55
N ILE A 37 -27.66 10.55 -2.24
CA ILE A 37 -26.31 10.57 -2.85
C ILE A 37 -26.41 10.32 -4.37
N VAL A 38 -27.19 9.34 -4.79
CA VAL A 38 -27.38 8.99 -6.21
C VAL A 38 -28.16 10.08 -6.96
N GLU A 39 -29.09 10.76 -6.30
CA GLU A 39 -29.98 11.77 -6.89
C GLU A 39 -29.41 13.21 -6.84
N ASN A 40 -28.55 13.53 -5.86
CA ASN A 40 -27.89 14.83 -5.75
C ASN A 40 -26.71 14.99 -6.72
N VAL A 41 -26.24 13.91 -7.33
CA VAL A 41 -25.19 13.95 -8.36
C VAL A 41 -25.86 14.35 -9.66
N ARG A 42 -25.83 15.65 -9.92
CA ARG A 42 -26.55 16.36 -10.98
C ARG A 42 -26.02 16.11 -12.41
N THR A 43 -25.39 14.97 -12.67
CA THR A 43 -24.83 14.60 -13.99
C THR A 43 -25.12 13.12 -14.31
N GLU A 44 -25.19 12.80 -15.60
CA GLU A 44 -25.67 11.53 -16.18
C GLU A 44 -24.79 10.31 -15.82
N LEU A 45 -24.84 9.82 -14.58
CA LEU A 45 -24.15 8.59 -14.20
C LEU A 45 -24.70 7.40 -14.99
N THR A 46 -23.79 6.58 -15.52
CA THR A 46 -24.15 5.33 -16.20
C THR A 46 -24.73 4.32 -15.20
N PRO A 47 -25.51 3.32 -15.65
CA PRO A 47 -25.99 2.25 -14.77
C PRO A 47 -24.86 1.53 -14.00
N ASP A 48 -23.70 1.33 -14.63
CA ASP A 48 -22.52 0.73 -14.01
C ASP A 48 -21.95 1.62 -12.88
N GLN A 49 -21.81 2.93 -13.14
CA GLN A 49 -21.35 3.88 -12.14
C GLN A 49 -22.28 3.94 -10.93
N LYS A 50 -23.60 3.93 -11.14
CA LYS A 50 -24.60 3.85 -10.06
C LYS A 50 -24.45 2.56 -9.25
N ARG A 51 -24.19 1.44 -9.93
CA ARG A 51 -23.93 0.16 -9.27
C ARG A 51 -22.67 0.20 -8.41
N LYS A 52 -21.57 0.79 -8.89
CA LYS A 52 -20.33 0.98 -8.13
C LYS A 52 -20.50 1.91 -6.92
N ILE A 53 -21.31 2.97 -7.04
CA ILE A 53 -21.66 3.82 -5.89
C ILE A 53 -22.41 3.01 -4.83
N ARG A 54 -23.36 2.16 -5.25
CA ARG A 54 -24.06 1.26 -4.32
C ARG A 54 -23.09 0.28 -3.63
N LEU A 55 -22.13 -0.28 -4.36
CA LEU A 55 -21.09 -1.14 -3.81
C LEU A 55 -20.29 -0.41 -2.72
N ILE A 56 -19.82 0.80 -3.00
CA ILE A 56 -19.07 1.64 -2.05
C ILE A 56 -19.90 1.92 -0.79
N TYR A 57 -21.20 2.19 -0.96
CA TYR A 57 -22.12 2.42 0.16
C TYR A 57 -22.31 1.17 1.02
N ASP A 58 -22.61 0.02 0.41
CA ASP A 58 -22.79 -1.24 1.12
C ASP A 58 -21.48 -1.62 1.86
N LEU A 59 -20.33 -1.41 1.24
CA LEU A 59 -19.01 -1.66 1.83
C LEU A 59 -18.71 -0.75 3.04
N ASN A 60 -19.01 0.55 2.94
CA ASN A 60 -18.84 1.46 4.07
C ASN A 60 -19.74 1.09 5.25
N ASN A 61 -20.97 0.64 5.00
CA ASN A 61 -21.85 0.16 6.06
C ASN A 61 -21.31 -1.11 6.72
N PHE A 62 -20.86 -2.08 5.92
CA PHE A 62 -20.20 -3.29 6.41
C PHE A 62 -19.02 -2.98 7.36
N LEU A 63 -18.13 -2.06 6.95
CA LEU A 63 -16.99 -1.65 7.76
C LEU A 63 -17.41 -0.96 9.07
N ARG A 64 -18.45 -0.12 9.03
CA ARG A 64 -18.97 0.60 10.20
C ARG A 64 -19.66 -0.33 11.20
N GLU A 65 -20.50 -1.24 10.72
CA GLU A 65 -21.23 -2.20 11.56
C GLU A 65 -20.25 -3.10 12.34
N ARG A 66 -19.08 -3.37 11.76
CA ARG A 66 -17.99 -4.11 12.41
C ARG A 66 -16.98 -3.23 13.17
N SER A 67 -17.23 -1.93 13.28
CA SER A 67 -16.36 -0.96 13.96
C SER A 67 -14.94 -0.84 13.38
N TYR A 68 -14.76 -1.14 12.09
CA TYR A 68 -13.48 -0.92 11.37
C TYR A 68 -13.32 0.50 10.85
N ALA A 69 -14.42 1.25 10.69
CA ALA A 69 -14.40 2.65 10.28
C ALA A 69 -15.41 3.46 11.08
N LYS A 70 -15.04 4.68 11.49
CA LYS A 70 -15.92 5.59 12.24
C LYS A 70 -16.52 6.67 11.32
N GLY A 71 -15.79 7.13 10.30
CA GLY A 71 -16.21 8.19 9.39
C GLY A 71 -17.06 7.77 8.19
N ARG A 72 -17.43 8.73 7.33
CA ARG A 72 -18.15 8.55 6.04
C ARG A 72 -17.29 8.98 4.83
N ALA A 73 -16.06 8.48 4.73
CA ALA A 73 -15.31 8.54 3.48
C ALA A 73 -16.09 7.88 2.32
N PHE A 74 -15.76 8.31 1.10
CA PHE A 74 -16.34 7.85 -0.16
C PHE A 74 -17.84 8.11 -0.31
N CYS A 75 -18.38 9.11 0.39
CA CYS A 75 -19.81 9.42 0.38
C CYS A 75 -20.19 10.69 -0.42
N THR A 76 -19.21 11.45 -0.93
CA THR A 76 -19.45 12.59 -1.84
C THR A 76 -18.88 12.34 -3.23
N LEU A 77 -19.71 12.59 -4.24
CA LEU A 77 -19.31 12.81 -5.64
C LEU A 77 -19.15 14.32 -5.83
N GLU A 78 -17.94 14.83 -5.67
CA GLU A 78 -17.64 16.23 -5.96
C GLU A 78 -17.13 16.37 -7.41
N ASP A 79 -17.92 17.02 -8.27
CA ASP A 79 -17.46 17.50 -9.59
C ASP A 79 -16.36 18.58 -9.48
N THR A 80 -16.17 19.16 -8.28
CA THR A 80 -15.34 20.34 -8.03
C THR A 80 -13.86 20.04 -7.81
N LEU A 81 -13.49 18.80 -7.49
CA LEU A 81 -12.11 18.39 -7.71
C LEU A 81 -11.93 18.18 -9.20
N LYS A 82 -11.15 19.07 -9.81
CA LYS A 82 -10.76 18.97 -11.23
C LYS A 82 -10.49 17.50 -11.56
N PRO A 83 -11.00 16.96 -12.69
CA PRO A 83 -10.77 15.59 -13.18
C PRO A 83 -9.30 15.16 -13.38
N SER A 84 -8.36 15.93 -12.85
CA SER A 84 -6.93 15.73 -12.95
C SER A 84 -6.28 16.07 -11.61
N SER A 85 -6.24 15.12 -10.69
CA SER A 85 -5.02 14.97 -9.90
C SER A 85 -4.57 13.52 -9.99
N LYS A 86 -4.42 13.02 -11.22
CA LYS A 86 -3.41 11.99 -11.47
C LYS A 86 -2.11 12.57 -10.95
N LEU A 87 -1.77 12.24 -9.71
CA LEU A 87 -0.47 12.61 -9.19
C LEU A 87 0.49 11.59 -9.76
N ALA A 88 1.66 12.08 -10.16
CA ALA A 88 2.75 11.21 -10.48
C ALA A 88 3.63 11.07 -9.22
N GLY A 89 4.14 9.87 -9.01
CA GLY A 89 5.17 9.57 -8.05
C GLY A 89 6.51 9.38 -8.73
N LEU A 90 7.59 9.64 -8.01
CA LEU A 90 8.96 9.36 -8.42
C LEU A 90 9.66 8.50 -7.38
N ALA A 91 10.32 7.44 -7.83
CA ALA A 91 11.30 6.70 -7.08
C ALA A 91 12.64 6.78 -7.82
N ALA A 92 13.73 6.99 -7.08
CA ALA A 92 15.08 7.00 -7.62
C ALA A 92 16.01 6.17 -6.73
N SER A 93 16.91 5.42 -7.35
CA SER A 93 17.93 4.65 -6.65
C SER A 93 19.24 4.71 -7.41
N ARG A 94 20.37 4.76 -6.70
CA ARG A 94 21.67 4.65 -7.35
C ARG A 94 21.84 3.25 -7.96
N LYS A 95 22.56 3.17 -9.08
CA LYS A 95 22.84 1.91 -9.80
C LYS A 95 23.87 1.03 -9.10
N ASP A 96 24.74 1.63 -8.28
CA ASP A 96 25.87 0.98 -7.63
C ASP A 96 25.60 0.52 -6.18
N THR A 97 24.40 0.76 -5.68
CA THR A 97 23.94 0.27 -4.37
C THR A 97 22.52 -0.28 -4.46
N PHE A 98 22.23 -1.21 -3.57
CA PHE A 98 20.91 -1.75 -3.33
C PHE A 98 20.78 -1.94 -1.82
N ASN A 99 20.42 -0.86 -1.13
CA ASN A 99 20.20 -0.87 0.32
C ASN A 99 18.81 -0.29 0.62
N THR A 100 17.97 -1.08 1.28
CA THR A 100 16.65 -0.67 1.79
C THR A 100 16.63 -0.55 3.32
N GLU A 101 17.74 -0.81 4.01
CA GLU A 101 17.88 -0.70 5.48
C GLU A 101 18.06 0.75 5.94
N THR A 102 18.67 1.59 5.11
CA THR A 102 18.37 3.02 5.14
C THR A 102 17.06 3.17 4.38
N GLU A 103 16.02 3.79 4.98
CA GLU A 103 14.87 4.31 4.21
C GLU A 103 15.42 4.72 2.86
N PRO A 104 14.97 4.08 1.76
CA PRO A 104 15.67 4.27 0.51
C PRO A 104 15.79 5.77 0.30
N LEU A 105 16.89 6.19 -0.32
CA LEU A 105 16.95 7.47 -1.01
C LEU A 105 15.87 7.57 -2.13
N LEU A 106 14.74 6.86 -2.00
CA LEU A 106 13.45 7.17 -2.57
C LEU A 106 13.06 8.55 -2.06
N LEU A 107 13.53 9.54 -2.81
CA LEU A 107 12.95 10.86 -2.83
C LEU A 107 11.57 10.72 -3.46
N HIS A 108 10.58 10.43 -2.62
CA HIS A 108 9.18 10.46 -3.01
C HIS A 108 8.78 11.92 -3.25
N ALA A 109 8.59 12.26 -4.51
CA ALA A 109 7.82 13.45 -4.89
C ALA A 109 6.49 12.97 -5.42
N ILE A 110 5.40 13.51 -4.87
CA ILE A 110 4.06 13.34 -5.40
C ILE A 110 3.61 14.73 -5.86
N ASP A 111 3.41 14.90 -7.16
CA ASP A 111 3.09 16.19 -7.77
C ASP A 111 2.35 15.97 -9.10
N THR A 112 2.06 17.05 -9.82
CA THR A 112 1.59 17.01 -11.20
C THR A 112 2.56 16.22 -12.11
N PRO A 113 2.06 15.51 -13.14
CA PRO A 113 2.90 14.76 -14.06
C PRO A 113 4.01 15.59 -14.72
N ALA A 114 3.72 16.85 -15.04
CA ALA A 114 4.71 17.78 -15.62
C ALA A 114 5.87 18.07 -14.64
N ARG A 115 5.55 18.28 -13.36
CA ARG A 115 6.55 18.55 -12.33
C ARG A 115 7.38 17.31 -12.02
N ILE A 116 6.77 16.13 -11.95
CA ILE A 116 7.52 14.87 -11.79
C ILE A 116 8.45 14.62 -12.97
N ALA A 117 8.01 14.89 -14.20
CA ALA A 117 8.88 14.79 -15.37
C ALA A 117 10.07 15.77 -15.30
N GLU A 118 9.89 16.96 -14.75
CA GLU A 118 10.99 17.91 -14.50
C GLU A 118 11.95 17.38 -13.43
N ILE A 119 11.43 16.91 -12.28
CA ILE A 119 12.25 16.36 -11.19
C ILE A 119 13.07 15.15 -11.67
N ALA A 120 12.45 14.26 -12.46
CA ALA A 120 13.12 13.09 -13.02
C ALA A 120 14.36 13.45 -13.87
N ARG A 121 14.36 14.59 -14.56
CA ARG A 121 15.52 15.05 -15.38
C ARG A 121 16.73 15.45 -14.55
N HIS A 122 16.56 15.75 -13.26
CA HIS A 122 17.69 16.05 -12.38
C HIS A 122 18.49 14.80 -12.00
N TYR A 123 17.97 13.60 -12.23
CA TYR A 123 18.69 12.36 -12.03
C TYR A 123 19.44 11.97 -13.29
N HIS A 124 20.76 11.86 -13.16
CA HIS A 124 21.61 11.47 -14.28
C HIS A 124 21.45 9.96 -14.56
N PRO A 125 21.10 9.56 -15.80
CA PRO A 125 20.75 8.17 -16.13
C PRO A 125 21.91 7.19 -15.96
N ASP A 126 23.17 7.64 -16.03
CA ASP A 126 24.32 6.75 -15.82
C ASP A 126 24.53 6.37 -14.35
N TYR A 127 23.98 7.16 -13.42
CA TYR A 127 24.18 6.96 -11.98
C TYR A 127 22.93 6.47 -11.26
N HIS A 128 21.73 6.74 -11.81
CA HIS A 128 20.46 6.44 -11.16
C HIS A 128 19.56 5.58 -12.05
N ASP A 129 18.90 4.62 -11.41
CA ASP A 129 17.65 4.05 -11.90
C ASP A 129 16.51 4.94 -11.39
N VAL A 130 15.56 5.23 -12.27
CA VAL A 130 14.40 6.08 -11.97
C VAL A 130 13.14 5.30 -12.32
N TYR A 131 12.11 5.47 -11.51
CA TYR A 131 10.78 4.94 -11.75
C TYR A 131 9.74 6.03 -11.51
N VAL A 132 9.00 6.37 -12.56
CA VAL A 132 7.84 7.27 -12.50
C VAL A 132 6.59 6.41 -12.49
N TYR A 133 5.70 6.67 -11.54
CA TYR A 133 4.44 5.94 -11.38
C TYR A 133 3.26 6.90 -11.25
N GLU A 134 2.05 6.43 -11.48
CA GLU A 134 0.84 7.21 -11.16
C GLU A 134 0.36 6.81 -9.76
N VAL A 135 -0.16 7.77 -9.01
CA VAL A 135 -0.77 7.58 -7.69
C VAL A 135 -2.16 8.19 -7.72
N TYR A 136 -3.13 7.39 -7.29
CA TYR A 136 -4.44 7.91 -6.95
C TYR A 136 -4.37 8.41 -5.52
N THR A 137 -4.65 9.69 -5.30
CA THR A 137 -4.65 10.21 -3.94
C THR A 137 -5.94 9.83 -3.23
N PRO A 138 -5.85 9.45 -1.95
CA PRO A 138 -6.98 9.06 -1.15
C PRO A 138 -7.62 10.29 -0.51
N TYR A 139 -7.98 11.28 -1.32
CA TYR A 139 -9.09 12.10 -0.89
C TYR A 139 -10.28 11.17 -0.98
N SER A 140 -10.72 10.70 0.18
CA SER A 140 -11.92 9.95 0.57
C SER A 140 -13.22 10.33 -0.17
N GLN A 141 -13.17 10.48 -1.48
CA GLN A 141 -14.17 11.05 -2.37
C GLN A 141 -14.27 10.16 -3.61
N VAL A 142 -15.49 9.95 -4.07
CA VAL A 142 -15.76 9.13 -5.25
C VAL A 142 -15.69 10.04 -6.46
N SER A 143 -14.59 9.99 -7.22
CA SER A 143 -14.44 10.73 -8.48
C SER A 143 -14.91 9.89 -9.67
N PRO A 144 -15.20 10.50 -10.84
CA PRO A 144 -15.51 9.74 -12.05
C PRO A 144 -14.43 8.71 -12.42
N SER A 145 -13.14 9.07 -12.30
CA SER A 145 -12.03 8.15 -12.55
C SER A 145 -11.93 7.02 -11.54
N PHE A 146 -12.37 7.24 -10.29
CA PHE A 146 -12.46 6.16 -9.31
C PHE A 146 -13.56 5.16 -9.71
N LEU A 147 -14.65 5.65 -10.28
CA LEU A 147 -15.73 4.81 -10.80
C LEU A 147 -15.37 4.07 -12.11
N ASP A 148 -14.27 4.43 -12.78
CA ASP A 148 -13.76 3.67 -13.92
C ASP A 148 -13.01 2.39 -13.49
N LEU A 149 -12.64 2.27 -12.21
CA LEU A 149 -11.98 1.09 -11.66
C LEU A 149 -12.90 -0.15 -11.68
N SER A 150 -12.29 -1.33 -11.66
CA SER A 150 -13.05 -2.56 -11.46
C SER A 150 -13.68 -2.58 -10.06
N PRO A 151 -14.83 -3.25 -9.88
CA PRO A 151 -15.45 -3.43 -8.57
C PRO A 151 -14.51 -4.07 -7.53
N SER A 152 -13.69 -5.06 -7.94
CA SER A 152 -12.66 -5.65 -7.07
C SER A 152 -11.56 -4.66 -6.65
N GLN A 153 -11.16 -3.74 -7.53
CA GLN A 153 -10.25 -2.64 -7.20
C GLN A 153 -10.89 -1.63 -6.24
N ILE A 154 -12.18 -1.31 -6.45
CA ILE A 154 -12.92 -0.43 -5.55
C ILE A 154 -13.01 -1.04 -4.15
N ILE A 155 -13.34 -2.33 -4.04
CA ILE A 155 -13.38 -3.04 -2.74
C ILE A 155 -12.02 -2.93 -2.04
N HIS A 156 -10.94 -3.27 -2.76
CA HIS A 156 -9.58 -3.19 -2.21
C HIS A 156 -9.25 -1.77 -1.73
N LEU A 157 -9.40 -0.75 -2.58
CA LEU A 157 -9.01 0.62 -2.25
C LEU A 157 -9.84 1.23 -1.13
N VAL A 158 -11.17 1.03 -1.13
CA VAL A 158 -12.01 1.58 -0.06
C VAL A 158 -11.59 1.02 1.29
N ILE A 159 -11.33 -0.29 1.40
CA ILE A 159 -10.90 -0.87 2.67
C ILE A 159 -9.46 -0.44 3.01
N HIS A 160 -8.55 -0.47 2.03
CA HIS A 160 -7.15 -0.12 2.21
C HIS A 160 -6.99 1.30 2.76
N GLU A 161 -7.63 2.29 2.14
CA GLU A 161 -7.57 3.68 2.60
C GLU A 161 -8.27 3.88 3.96
N ARG A 162 -9.31 3.10 4.26
CA ARG A 162 -9.94 3.13 5.60
C ARG A 162 -9.02 2.63 6.70
N VAL A 163 -8.19 1.64 6.41
CA VAL A 163 -7.19 1.17 7.36
C VAL A 163 -6.20 2.28 7.67
N HIS A 164 -5.71 3.00 6.65
CA HIS A 164 -4.86 4.18 6.84
C HIS A 164 -5.51 5.27 7.69
N ASP A 165 -6.79 5.57 7.43
CA ASP A 165 -7.50 6.66 8.10
C ASP A 165 -7.88 6.33 9.56
N GLU A 166 -8.20 5.07 9.86
CA GLU A 166 -8.91 4.69 11.10
C GLU A 166 -8.08 3.83 12.05
N ILE A 167 -6.99 3.21 11.55
CA ILE A 167 -6.16 2.26 12.31
C ILE A 167 -4.73 2.79 12.39
N GLU A 168 -4.34 3.26 13.58
CA GLU A 168 -2.95 3.63 13.85
C GLU A 168 -2.08 2.37 13.85
N LEU A 169 -1.23 2.25 12.82
CA LEU A 169 -0.25 1.18 12.69
C LEU A 169 1.16 1.76 12.61
N PRO A 170 2.18 1.02 13.08
CA PRO A 170 3.56 1.35 12.80
C PRO A 170 3.77 1.47 11.29
N ARG A 171 4.36 2.59 10.84
CA ARG A 171 4.52 2.94 9.42
C ARG A 171 5.12 1.81 8.56
N ILE A 172 6.02 1.01 9.13
CA ILE A 172 6.67 -0.11 8.43
C ILE A 172 5.72 -1.29 8.13
N LEU A 173 4.61 -1.39 8.86
CA LEU A 173 3.60 -2.44 8.71
C LEU A 173 2.33 -1.94 8.01
N GLU A 174 2.08 -0.64 8.09
CA GLU A 174 0.83 0.02 7.70
C GLU A 174 0.32 -0.40 6.31
N GLU A 175 1.12 -0.20 5.27
CA GLU A 175 0.77 -0.53 3.87
C GLU A 175 0.43 -2.01 3.66
N ALA A 176 1.32 -2.89 4.16
CA ALA A 176 1.13 -4.33 4.00
C ALA A 176 -0.08 -4.83 4.80
N MET A 177 -0.37 -4.21 5.94
CA MET A 177 -1.58 -4.51 6.71
C MET A 177 -2.85 -3.97 6.06
N ALA A 178 -2.81 -2.78 5.48
CA ALA A 178 -3.92 -2.23 4.70
C ALA A 178 -4.27 -3.16 3.53
N ASP A 179 -3.26 -3.71 2.83
CA ASP A 179 -3.48 -4.73 1.80
C ASP A 179 -4.07 -6.04 2.34
N ILE A 180 -3.57 -6.56 3.47
CA ILE A 180 -4.11 -7.81 4.04
C ILE A 180 -5.56 -7.61 4.48
N ALA A 181 -5.83 -6.51 5.17
CA ALA A 181 -7.17 -6.15 5.61
C ALA A 181 -8.11 -5.98 4.41
N SER A 182 -7.66 -5.34 3.33
CA SER A 182 -8.51 -5.12 2.16
C SER A 182 -8.89 -6.41 1.43
N TYR A 183 -7.98 -7.38 1.31
CA TYR A 183 -8.34 -8.69 0.76
C TYR A 183 -9.22 -9.51 1.71
N SER A 184 -8.86 -9.58 3.00
CA SER A 184 -9.58 -10.39 3.98
C SER A 184 -11.00 -9.86 4.24
N LEU A 185 -11.13 -8.57 4.55
CA LEU A 185 -12.44 -7.92 4.74
C LEU A 185 -13.23 -7.84 3.44
N GLY A 186 -12.55 -7.74 2.29
CA GLY A 186 -13.17 -7.82 0.99
C GLY A 186 -13.89 -9.15 0.77
N MET A 187 -13.22 -10.27 1.06
CA MET A 187 -13.85 -11.60 0.99
C MET A 187 -15.00 -11.74 2.01
N GLU A 188 -14.80 -11.32 3.28
CA GLU A 188 -15.86 -11.34 4.29
C GLU A 188 -17.10 -10.52 3.86
N PHE A 189 -16.88 -9.35 3.22
CA PHE A 189 -17.96 -8.53 2.67
C PHE A 189 -18.72 -9.25 1.56
N LEU A 190 -18.02 -9.90 0.64
CA LEU A 190 -18.61 -10.59 -0.51
C LEU A 190 -19.40 -11.84 -0.07
N ASP A 191 -18.92 -12.56 0.93
CA ASP A 191 -19.62 -13.71 1.52
C ASP A 191 -20.95 -13.32 2.18
N GLU A 192 -20.98 -12.16 2.86
CA GLU A 192 -22.18 -11.66 3.52
C GLU A 192 -23.15 -10.99 2.53
N PHE A 193 -22.63 -10.14 1.64
CA PHE A 193 -23.40 -9.40 0.67
C PHE A 193 -23.45 -10.14 -0.66
N GLN A 194 -24.14 -11.28 -0.70
CA GLN A 194 -24.27 -12.19 -1.85
C GLN A 194 -24.63 -11.51 -3.20
N ARG A 195 -25.17 -10.30 -3.21
CA ARG A 195 -25.43 -9.52 -4.44
C ARG A 195 -24.17 -9.06 -5.18
N TRP A 196 -23.01 -9.21 -4.56
CA TRP A 196 -21.70 -8.84 -5.08
C TRP A 196 -20.80 -10.06 -5.27
N ASP A 197 -21.33 -11.28 -5.03
CA ASP A 197 -20.56 -12.54 -5.01
C ASP A 197 -19.77 -12.79 -6.28
N GLU A 198 -20.19 -12.22 -7.41
CA GLU A 198 -19.49 -12.34 -8.69
C GLU A 198 -18.08 -11.73 -8.69
N TYR A 199 -17.74 -10.91 -7.68
CA TYR A 199 -16.42 -10.32 -7.51
C TYR A 199 -15.48 -11.12 -6.60
N HIS A 200 -15.95 -12.23 -6.02
CA HIS A 200 -15.17 -13.03 -5.08
C HIS A 200 -13.89 -13.57 -5.72
N ASP A 201 -14.01 -14.23 -6.88
CA ASP A 201 -12.87 -14.80 -7.61
C ASP A 201 -11.84 -13.72 -7.99
N ASP A 202 -12.29 -12.51 -8.34
CA ASP A 202 -11.39 -11.40 -8.69
C ASP A 202 -10.59 -10.91 -7.48
N VAL A 203 -11.23 -10.80 -6.31
CA VAL A 203 -10.56 -10.41 -5.06
C VAL A 203 -9.56 -11.48 -4.64
N GLU A 204 -9.93 -12.76 -4.71
CA GLU A 204 -9.04 -13.89 -4.42
C GLU A 204 -7.85 -13.95 -5.39
N GLN A 205 -8.09 -13.74 -6.69
CA GLN A 205 -7.02 -13.68 -7.69
C GLN A 205 -6.05 -12.51 -7.42
N ASN A 206 -6.56 -11.35 -7.00
CA ASN A 206 -5.71 -10.21 -6.65
C ASN A 206 -4.87 -10.50 -5.39
N LEU A 207 -5.44 -11.14 -4.35
CA LEU A 207 -4.68 -11.62 -3.19
C LEU A 207 -3.57 -12.59 -3.61
N ASN A 208 -3.89 -13.58 -4.44
CA ASN A 208 -2.92 -14.56 -4.94
C ASN A 208 -1.80 -13.89 -5.75
N ARG A 209 -2.14 -12.86 -6.54
CA ARG A 209 -1.16 -12.04 -7.25
C ARG A 209 -0.24 -11.29 -6.28
N GLN A 210 -0.79 -10.72 -5.22
CA GLN A 210 -0.01 -10.00 -4.21
C GLN A 210 0.92 -10.94 -3.43
N LEU A 211 0.44 -12.14 -3.05
CA LEU A 211 1.26 -13.18 -2.44
C LEU A 211 2.43 -13.59 -3.35
N ARG A 212 2.16 -13.82 -4.64
CA ARG A 212 3.19 -14.15 -5.63
C ARG A 212 4.19 -13.00 -5.76
N ARG A 213 3.71 -11.77 -5.89
CA ARG A 213 4.54 -10.55 -5.99
C ARG A 213 5.46 -10.40 -4.79
N ALA A 214 4.93 -10.46 -3.57
CA ALA A 214 5.71 -10.36 -2.34
C ALA A 214 6.80 -11.45 -2.24
N LYS A 215 6.48 -12.69 -2.65
CA LYS A 215 7.44 -13.80 -2.69
C LYS A 215 8.58 -13.56 -3.67
N VAL A 216 8.26 -13.21 -4.91
CA VAL A 216 9.26 -12.96 -5.96
C VAL A 216 10.16 -11.79 -5.56
N LEU A 217 9.57 -10.68 -5.11
CA LEU A 217 10.33 -9.49 -4.72
C LEU A 217 11.20 -9.72 -3.48
N GLY A 218 10.70 -10.44 -2.47
CA GLY A 218 11.50 -10.79 -1.28
C GLY A 218 12.71 -11.67 -1.62
N GLN A 219 12.52 -12.64 -2.52
CA GLN A 219 13.62 -13.47 -3.02
C GLN A 219 14.65 -12.62 -3.79
N VAL A 220 14.20 -11.82 -4.75
CA VAL A 220 15.07 -10.98 -5.58
C VAL A 220 15.80 -9.94 -4.75
N TYR A 221 15.13 -9.35 -3.75
CA TYR A 221 15.75 -8.44 -2.79
C TYR A 221 16.95 -9.08 -2.10
N SER A 222 16.77 -10.28 -1.57
CA SER A 222 17.82 -11.01 -0.86
C SER A 222 19.01 -11.32 -1.78
N GLN A 223 18.74 -11.72 -3.03
CA GLN A 223 19.76 -12.00 -4.03
C GLN A 223 20.54 -10.75 -4.45
N LEU A 224 19.83 -9.64 -4.69
CA LEU A 224 20.45 -8.37 -5.04
C LEU A 224 21.27 -7.81 -3.87
N SER A 225 20.74 -7.85 -2.64
CA SER A 225 21.50 -7.42 -1.46
C SER A 225 22.82 -8.20 -1.34
N ALA A 226 22.78 -9.53 -1.48
CA ALA A 226 23.99 -10.36 -1.49
C ALA A 226 24.94 -10.03 -2.65
N LEU A 227 24.43 -9.75 -3.85
CA LEU A 227 25.22 -9.34 -5.01
C LEU A 227 25.95 -8.01 -4.74
N TYR A 228 25.25 -7.03 -4.18
CA TYR A 228 25.80 -5.70 -3.90
C TYR A 228 26.79 -5.69 -2.73
N ALA A 229 26.68 -6.63 -1.79
CA ALA A 229 27.61 -6.81 -0.68
C ALA A 229 28.99 -7.40 -1.10
N LYS A 230 29.10 -8.04 -2.27
CA LYS A 230 30.36 -8.61 -2.78
C LYS A 230 31.41 -7.54 -3.01
N LYS A 231 32.56 -7.62 -2.34
CA LYS A 231 33.66 -6.64 -2.40
C LYS A 231 34.63 -6.88 -3.56
N ASP A 232 34.65 -8.09 -4.09
CA ASP A 232 35.49 -8.55 -5.20
C ASP A 232 34.94 -8.17 -6.59
N LEU A 233 33.68 -7.73 -6.65
CA LEU A 233 33.04 -7.29 -7.89
C LEU A 233 33.09 -5.77 -8.05
N THR A 234 33.46 -5.32 -9.23
CA THR A 234 33.33 -3.92 -9.66
C THR A 234 31.86 -3.51 -9.77
N THR A 235 31.60 -2.20 -9.72
CA THR A 235 30.26 -1.64 -9.96
C THR A 235 29.66 -2.08 -11.29
N LEU A 236 30.46 -2.08 -12.36
CA LEU A 236 29.99 -2.49 -13.69
C LEU A 236 29.57 -3.96 -13.71
N GLN A 237 30.35 -4.84 -13.07
CA GLN A 237 29.99 -6.26 -12.96
C GLN A 237 28.66 -6.46 -12.21
N LYS A 238 28.43 -5.72 -11.11
CA LYS A 238 27.15 -5.77 -10.37
C LYS A 238 25.98 -5.29 -11.23
N ILE A 239 26.17 -4.21 -12.02
CA ILE A 239 25.15 -3.68 -12.93
C ILE A 239 24.78 -4.65 -14.05
N VAL A 240 25.75 -5.44 -14.53
CA VAL A 240 25.50 -6.50 -15.52
C VAL A 240 24.76 -7.67 -14.88
N LEU A 241 25.27 -8.18 -13.75
CA LEU A 241 24.69 -9.36 -13.08
C LEU A 241 23.27 -9.14 -12.55
N ARG A 242 22.90 -7.91 -12.16
CA ARG A 242 21.54 -7.62 -11.70
C ARG A 242 20.48 -7.76 -12.80
N GLN A 243 20.86 -7.70 -14.09
CA GLN A 243 19.90 -7.80 -15.19
C GLN A 243 19.19 -9.15 -15.21
N ASP A 244 19.88 -10.23 -14.85
CA ASP A 244 19.29 -11.57 -14.76
C ASP A 244 18.17 -11.60 -13.70
N HIS A 245 18.37 -10.91 -12.57
CA HIS A 245 17.34 -10.77 -11.54
C HIS A 245 16.15 -9.92 -12.01
N PHE A 246 16.40 -8.85 -12.77
CA PHE A 246 15.33 -8.03 -13.33
C PHE A 246 14.50 -8.80 -14.35
N GLU A 247 15.15 -9.57 -15.22
CA GLU A 247 14.48 -10.40 -16.21
C GLU A 247 13.62 -11.48 -15.54
N TYR A 248 14.12 -12.09 -14.47
CA TYR A 248 13.32 -13.02 -13.66
C TYR A 248 12.04 -12.34 -13.10
N VAL A 249 12.14 -11.13 -12.54
CA VAL A 249 10.95 -10.39 -12.06
C VAL A 249 9.97 -10.12 -13.20
N LYS A 250 10.44 -9.69 -14.38
CA LYS A 250 9.57 -9.44 -15.54
C LYS A 250 8.83 -10.70 -15.96
N GLN A 251 9.52 -11.84 -16.01
CA GLN A 251 8.93 -13.12 -16.40
C GLN A 251 7.90 -13.62 -15.38
N GLU A 252 8.19 -13.47 -14.09
CA GLU A 252 7.31 -13.93 -13.02
C GLU A 252 6.09 -13.02 -12.80
N LEU A 253 6.26 -11.70 -12.90
CA LEU A 253 5.20 -10.75 -12.56
C LEU A 253 4.50 -10.14 -13.78
N GLY A 254 5.05 -10.31 -14.99
CA GLY A 254 4.54 -9.65 -16.20
C GLY A 254 4.82 -8.15 -16.24
N ASP A 255 5.67 -7.64 -15.34
CA ASP A 255 6.02 -6.23 -15.27
C ASP A 255 6.93 -5.83 -16.44
N THR A 256 6.66 -4.69 -17.08
CA THR A 256 7.43 -4.23 -18.24
C THR A 256 8.63 -3.36 -17.86
N VAL A 257 8.59 -2.75 -16.68
CA VAL A 257 9.63 -1.83 -16.17
C VAL A 257 10.14 -2.36 -14.84
N VAL A 258 11.34 -2.94 -14.85
CA VAL A 258 12.02 -3.44 -13.65
C VAL A 258 13.43 -2.85 -13.57
N ASN A 259 13.73 -2.17 -12.47
CA ASN A 259 15.05 -1.62 -12.13
C ASN A 259 15.21 -1.51 -10.61
N ASN A 260 16.34 -0.98 -10.10
CA ASN A 260 16.53 -0.85 -8.65
C ASN A 260 15.44 0.01 -7.98
N ALA A 261 15.01 1.11 -8.62
CA ALA A 261 14.01 2.02 -8.07
C ALA A 261 12.61 1.39 -8.02
N THR A 262 12.22 0.64 -9.05
CA THR A 262 10.94 -0.09 -9.03
C THR A 262 10.93 -1.13 -7.93
N ILE A 263 11.97 -1.96 -7.83
CA ILE A 263 12.05 -3.02 -6.81
C ILE A 263 12.06 -2.41 -5.41
N ALA A 264 12.85 -1.36 -5.18
CA ALA A 264 12.90 -0.67 -3.89
C ALA A 264 11.53 -0.09 -3.49
N ARG A 265 10.81 0.52 -4.44
CA ARG A 265 9.43 0.99 -4.22
C ARG A 265 8.52 -0.17 -3.87
N GLU A 266 8.48 -1.23 -4.68
CA GLU A 266 7.57 -2.35 -4.44
C GLU A 266 7.86 -3.03 -3.10
N LEU A 267 9.11 -3.10 -2.66
CA LEU A 267 9.47 -3.63 -1.34
C LEU A 267 8.97 -2.75 -0.19
N TYR A 268 8.88 -1.42 -0.36
CA TYR A 268 8.26 -0.57 0.67
C TYR A 268 6.84 -1.06 1.01
N TYR A 269 6.06 -1.42 -0.01
CA TYR A 269 4.69 -1.91 0.14
C TYR A 269 4.60 -3.40 0.50
N THR A 270 5.50 -4.23 -0.04
CA THR A 270 5.34 -5.70 0.01
C THR A 270 6.24 -6.42 1.02
N ARG A 271 7.28 -5.77 1.57
CA ARG A 271 8.33 -6.45 2.36
C ARG A 271 7.78 -7.23 3.54
N GLN A 272 6.75 -6.70 4.21
CA GLN A 272 6.16 -7.34 5.38
C GLN A 272 4.95 -8.22 5.03
N PHE A 273 4.46 -8.17 3.79
CA PHE A 273 3.19 -8.79 3.40
C PHE A 273 3.13 -10.29 3.73
N LEU A 274 4.16 -11.07 3.38
CA LEU A 274 4.18 -12.52 3.65
C LEU A 274 4.19 -12.84 5.16
N LEU A 275 4.99 -12.10 5.94
CA LEU A 275 5.05 -12.28 7.39
C LEU A 275 3.69 -12.00 8.03
N LEU A 276 3.09 -10.87 7.66
CA LEU A 276 1.81 -10.43 8.20
C LEU A 276 0.67 -11.35 7.74
N TRP A 277 0.75 -11.88 6.53
CA TRP A 277 -0.19 -12.88 6.00
C TRP A 277 -0.13 -14.18 6.79
N ASP A 278 1.07 -14.70 7.08
CA ASP A 278 1.22 -15.90 7.90
C ASP A 278 0.63 -15.70 9.31
N ILE A 279 0.79 -14.50 9.90
CA ILE A 279 0.17 -14.15 11.19
C ILE A 279 -1.35 -14.13 11.06
N HIS A 280 -1.88 -13.50 10.01
CA HIS A 280 -3.31 -13.49 9.72
C HIS A 280 -3.90 -14.91 9.62
N MET A 281 -3.22 -15.80 8.89
CA MET A 281 -3.60 -17.21 8.80
C MET A 281 -3.51 -17.92 10.14
N GLY A 282 -2.46 -17.65 10.93
CA GLY A 282 -2.31 -18.16 12.30
C GLY A 282 -3.40 -17.68 13.26
N MET A 283 -3.99 -16.51 13.01
CA MET A 283 -5.17 -15.98 13.72
C MET A 283 -6.50 -16.57 13.23
N GLY A 284 -6.45 -17.55 12.33
CA GLY A 284 -7.61 -18.24 11.79
C GLY A 284 -8.29 -17.49 10.64
N ASN A 285 -7.52 -16.73 9.84
CA ASN A 285 -8.04 -15.96 8.71
C ASN A 285 -9.16 -14.99 9.16
N ASN A 286 -8.91 -14.26 10.24
CA ASN A 286 -9.89 -13.36 10.85
C ASN A 286 -9.32 -11.94 10.93
N ALA A 287 -9.90 -11.03 10.15
CA ALA A 287 -9.43 -9.65 10.05
C ALA A 287 -9.50 -8.92 11.40
N ALA A 288 -10.57 -9.09 12.18
CA ALA A 288 -10.73 -8.44 13.48
C ALA A 288 -9.61 -8.81 14.46
N LYS A 289 -9.33 -10.11 14.60
CA LYS A 289 -8.25 -10.62 15.46
C LYS A 289 -6.89 -10.11 15.00
N THR A 290 -6.68 -10.07 13.69
CA THR A 290 -5.43 -9.63 13.06
C THR A 290 -5.18 -8.15 13.30
N ILE A 291 -6.16 -7.28 13.00
CA ILE A 291 -6.09 -5.84 13.25
C ILE A 291 -5.86 -5.56 14.74
N ALA A 292 -6.64 -6.20 15.62
CA ALA A 292 -6.51 -6.02 17.06
C ALA A 292 -5.14 -6.48 17.61
N PHE A 293 -4.49 -7.46 16.97
CA PHE A 293 -3.13 -7.86 17.29
C PHE A 293 -2.14 -6.74 16.96
N TYR A 294 -2.19 -6.16 15.76
CA TYR A 294 -1.23 -5.12 15.35
C TYR A 294 -1.42 -3.79 16.06
N GLN A 295 -2.66 -3.39 16.38
CA GLN A 295 -2.94 -2.19 17.18
C GLN A 295 -2.33 -2.24 18.59
N ARG A 296 -1.96 -3.42 19.09
CA ARG A 296 -1.32 -3.57 20.40
C ARG A 296 0.21 -3.48 20.33
N LEU A 297 0.79 -3.50 19.14
CA LEU A 297 2.23 -3.39 18.99
C LEU A 297 2.67 -1.94 19.26
N PRO A 298 3.83 -1.72 19.90
CA PRO A 298 4.28 -0.38 20.24
C PRO A 298 4.54 0.47 18.98
N GLY A 299 3.99 1.69 18.96
CA GLY A 299 3.83 2.52 17.76
C GLY A 299 5.10 3.04 17.07
N ASP A 300 6.25 3.09 17.76
CA ASP A 300 7.39 3.86 17.22
C ASP A 300 8.61 3.02 16.82
N HIS A 301 8.75 1.80 17.35
CA HIS A 301 9.94 0.98 17.11
C HIS A 301 9.59 -0.49 17.14
N ILE A 302 9.06 -0.99 16.04
CA ILE A 302 9.08 -2.42 15.82
C ILE A 302 10.30 -2.73 14.97
N ASP A 303 11.34 -3.24 15.63
CA ASP A 303 12.36 -3.99 14.94
C ASP A 303 11.67 -5.22 14.33
N ALA A 304 11.65 -5.33 13.01
CA ALA A 304 11.03 -6.48 12.34
C ALA A 304 11.66 -7.82 12.81
N SER A 305 12.89 -7.80 13.32
CA SER A 305 13.50 -8.96 13.99
C SER A 305 12.84 -9.28 15.34
N ALA A 306 12.40 -8.27 16.11
CA ALA A 306 11.63 -8.46 17.33
C ALA A 306 10.23 -9.05 17.08
N ILE A 307 9.57 -8.71 15.95
CA ILE A 307 8.32 -9.39 15.54
C ILE A 307 8.59 -10.87 15.26
N LEU A 308 9.69 -11.18 14.58
CA LEU A 308 10.07 -12.55 14.26
C LEU A 308 10.42 -13.38 15.51
N ASP A 309 10.99 -12.74 16.55
CA ASP A 309 11.27 -13.38 17.84
C ASP A 309 10.00 -13.54 18.69
N GLU A 310 9.09 -12.55 18.72
CA GLU A 310 7.76 -12.69 19.32
C GLU A 310 6.88 -13.72 18.58
N ARG A 311 7.14 -13.97 17.29
CA ARG A 311 6.48 -15.01 16.47
C ARG A 311 6.62 -16.41 17.07
N TYR A 312 7.75 -16.71 17.69
CA TYR A 312 7.98 -18.01 18.31
C TYR A 312 7.37 -18.14 19.70
N ALA A 313 7.26 -17.04 20.45
CA ALA A 313 6.74 -17.03 21.81
C ALA A 313 5.21 -16.92 21.84
N SER A 314 4.63 -16.01 21.05
CA SER A 314 3.20 -15.71 21.05
C SER A 314 2.36 -16.77 20.34
N ILE A 315 2.81 -17.32 19.21
CA ILE A 315 2.13 -18.44 18.54
C ILE A 315 2.11 -19.67 19.47
N LYS A 316 3.17 -19.96 20.22
CA LYS A 316 3.13 -21.06 21.22
C LYS A 316 2.21 -20.76 22.40
N GLY A 317 2.19 -19.52 22.90
CA GLY A 317 1.33 -19.13 24.03
C GLY A 317 -0.16 -19.09 23.69
N PHE A 318 -0.54 -18.56 22.52
CA PHE A 318 -1.93 -18.41 22.11
C PHE A 318 -2.63 -19.75 21.87
N TYR A 319 -1.93 -20.76 21.35
CA TYR A 319 -2.48 -22.12 21.17
C TYR A 319 -2.55 -22.93 22.48
N GLN A 320 -1.74 -22.59 23.49
CA GLN A 320 -1.80 -23.27 24.80
C GLN A 320 -2.97 -22.76 25.67
N ASP A 321 -3.39 -21.51 25.51
CA ASP A 321 -4.46 -20.90 26.31
C ASP A 321 -5.88 -21.24 25.79
N GLU A 322 -6.02 -21.62 24.50
CA GLU A 322 -7.30 -22.11 23.95
C GLU A 322 -7.51 -23.62 24.12
N THR A 323 -6.44 -24.41 24.30
CA THR A 323 -6.54 -25.86 24.55
C THR A 323 -6.80 -26.21 26.02
N THR A 324 -6.44 -25.33 26.96
CA THR A 324 -6.66 -25.52 28.41
C THR A 324 -8.03 -25.05 28.90
N LYS A 325 -8.86 -24.45 28.03
CA LYS A 325 -10.25 -24.04 28.36
C LYS A 325 -11.33 -25.01 27.87
N LYS A 326 -10.94 -26.22 27.42
CA LYS A 326 -11.84 -27.28 26.94
C LYS A 326 -11.67 -28.62 27.68
N GLU A 327 -11.17 -28.61 28.91
CA GLU A 327 -11.25 -29.76 29.83
C GLU A 327 -12.16 -29.48 31.02
#